data_AF-A0A0C9SPR3-F1
#
_entry.id   AF-A0A0C9SPR3-F1
#
_cell.length_a   1.000
_cell.length_b   1.000
_cell.length_c   1.000
_cell.angle_alpha   90.00
_cell.angle_beta   90.00
_cell.angle_gamma   90.00
#
_symmetry.space_group_name_H-M   'P 1'
#
loop_
_entity.id
_entity.type
_entity.pdbx_description
1 polymer ?
#
loop_
_entity_poly.entity_id
_entity_poly.type
_entity_poly.pdbx_seq_one_letter_code
_entity_poly.pdbx_strand_id
1 'polypeptide(L)'
;MGDSVPLAKRAKVEKDPSDRSSVSDGPRTQMDIVFGEHGRKLLQARLDFAIIKLICVAGIPPSIATYQEWREVFSIANSSYQPVSRSTLEDSHIPGEAARVRQETYKYLDTQYDLTISFDGGTIRRPQSVYTVHVTTADGRSFLLEGEEASGDSHTSEHIKQTVLRVINMIGRTHISGLASDSTNNAKTCRRLVCEEIRTIINMPDGPHHMSLTCKDICSLPMFKEVRLIRVIRQLRATITFFRKSTHGTTHLTLERKKLEIPRGIESIGKTRFATICLSAISLERCLVPIRTLVHNSTITIKKNNHLFVKNSVTGLKFEMELTQLISILKPIAKSIACIESSMTTPADVYLFWLAILGSAKRLLDDPEAGFSSENAGQIRAILNTRFREQIEEGPSDCYISAFYLDPRTCFYHCYAIKIC
;
A
#
# COMPACT_ATOMS: atom_id res chain seq x y z
N MET A 1 0.85 63.26 15.47
CA MET A 1 1.30 61.96 16.01
C MET A 1 1.44 61.04 14.80
N GLY A 2 2.49 61.14 13.99
CA GLY A 2 3.92 61.02 14.32
C GLY A 2 4.31 59.55 14.05
N ASP A 3 5.27 59.17 13.24
CA ASP A 3 6.17 59.88 12.32
C ASP A 3 6.56 58.90 11.20
N SER A 4 6.76 59.46 10.02
CA SER A 4 7.51 58.87 8.91
C SER A 4 9.01 58.79 9.24
N VAL A 5 9.65 57.62 9.08
CA VAL A 5 11.10 57.53 8.89
C VAL A 5 11.43 56.44 7.86
N PRO A 6 12.12 56.78 6.75
CA PRO A 6 12.72 55.85 5.80
C PRO A 6 14.20 55.56 6.09
N LEU A 7 14.65 54.41 5.57
CA LEU A 7 16.00 54.03 5.10
C LEU A 7 17.21 54.87 5.58
N ALA A 8 18.11 54.22 6.32
CA ALA A 8 19.51 54.65 6.45
C ALA A 8 20.46 53.46 6.19
N LYS A 9 21.16 53.51 5.04
CA LYS A 9 22.44 52.85 4.81
C LYS A 9 23.46 53.41 5.81
N ARG A 10 24.28 52.57 6.43
CA ARG A 10 25.56 53.02 7.01
C ARG A 10 26.68 52.04 6.69
N ALA A 11 27.79 52.67 6.31
CA ALA A 11 28.98 52.15 5.65
C ALA A 11 29.77 51.13 6.47
N LYS A 12 30.39 50.19 5.77
CA LYS A 12 31.55 49.43 6.26
C LYS A 12 32.71 50.42 6.42
N VAL A 13 33.22 50.52 7.63
CA VAL A 13 34.51 51.18 7.92
C VAL A 13 35.62 50.17 7.57
N GLU A 14 36.45 50.54 6.59
CA GLU A 14 37.73 49.89 6.30
C GLU A 14 38.62 49.92 7.56
N LYS A 15 39.20 48.77 7.92
CA LYS A 15 40.31 48.70 8.86
C LYS A 15 41.63 48.56 8.09
N ASP A 16 42.56 49.38 8.51
CA ASP A 16 43.93 49.62 8.04
C ASP A 16 44.78 48.31 7.94
N PRO A 17 45.63 48.10 6.92
CA PRO A 17 46.34 46.83 6.68
C PRO A 17 47.61 46.60 7.52
N SER A 18 47.80 47.30 8.63
CA SER A 18 49.07 47.33 9.37
C SER A 18 48.98 46.74 10.78
N ASP A 19 48.58 45.46 10.88
CA ASP A 19 48.88 44.68 12.09
C ASP A 19 49.18 43.21 11.74
N ARG A 20 50.34 43.00 11.11
CA ARG A 20 50.94 41.67 10.95
C ARG A 20 51.72 41.32 12.21
N SER A 21 51.06 40.74 13.20
CA SER A 21 51.74 39.90 14.19
C SER A 21 51.85 38.48 13.63
N SER A 22 53.08 38.11 13.27
CA SER A 22 53.46 36.80 12.75
C SER A 22 53.34 35.75 13.85
N VAL A 23 52.23 35.00 13.85
CA VAL A 23 52.18 33.68 14.50
C VAL A 23 52.66 32.66 13.46
N SER A 24 53.81 32.08 13.75
CA SER A 24 54.48 31.06 12.95
C SER A 24 53.61 29.81 12.76
N ASP A 25 53.12 29.57 11.55
CA ASP A 25 52.51 28.30 11.16
C ASP A 25 53.64 27.30 10.88
N GLY A 26 53.96 26.47 11.88
CA GLY A 26 54.82 25.30 11.68
C GLY A 26 54.12 24.26 10.79
N PRO A 27 54.86 23.36 10.12
CA PRO A 27 54.27 22.37 9.24
C PRO A 27 53.38 21.41 10.05
N ARG A 28 52.07 21.49 9.87
CA ARG A 28 51.10 20.61 10.54
C ARG A 28 51.31 19.18 10.06
N THR A 29 51.56 18.28 11.02
CA THR A 29 51.71 16.85 10.77
C THR A 29 50.41 16.26 10.22
N GLN A 30 50.51 15.26 9.33
CA GLN A 30 49.36 14.57 8.74
C GLN A 30 48.40 13.98 9.81
N MET A 31 48.93 13.68 11.01
CA MET A 31 48.14 13.29 12.19
C MET A 31 47.27 14.42 12.78
N ASP A 32 47.71 15.68 12.78
CA ASP A 32 46.89 16.80 13.28
C ASP A 32 45.75 17.16 12.33
N ILE A 33 45.91 16.86 11.04
CA ILE A 33 44.85 16.99 10.03
C ILE A 33 43.81 15.87 10.18
N VAL A 34 44.25 14.67 10.59
CA VAL A 34 43.39 13.49 10.78
C VAL A 34 42.72 13.43 12.17
N PHE A 35 43.37 13.96 13.22
CA PHE A 35 42.87 13.96 14.62
C PHE A 35 42.54 15.36 15.19
N GLY A 36 42.73 16.42 14.41
CA GLY A 36 42.33 17.78 14.76
C GLY A 36 40.81 17.99 14.73
N GLU A 37 40.39 19.24 14.99
CA GLU A 37 38.97 19.63 15.01
C GLU A 37 38.22 19.23 13.72
N HIS A 38 38.90 19.29 12.58
CA HIS A 38 38.36 18.88 11.29
C HIS A 38 38.07 17.37 11.21
N GLY A 39 38.98 16.53 11.71
CA GLY A 39 38.79 15.07 11.76
C GLY A 39 37.64 14.66 12.67
N ARG A 40 37.47 15.33 13.83
CA ARG A 40 36.34 15.09 14.74
C ARG A 40 35.00 15.47 14.11
N LYS A 41 34.94 16.63 13.44
CA LYS A 41 33.74 17.06 12.69
C LYS A 41 33.38 16.09 11.58
N LEU A 42 34.37 15.58 10.83
CA LEU A 42 34.15 14.59 9.78
C LEU A 42 33.64 13.25 10.35
N LEU A 43 34.24 12.78 11.44
CA LEU A 43 33.82 11.56 12.12
C LEU A 43 32.38 11.68 12.66
N GLN A 44 32.05 12.82 13.27
CA GLN A 44 30.70 13.11 13.75
C GLN A 44 29.68 13.06 12.61
N ALA A 45 29.94 13.76 11.50
CA ALA A 45 29.03 13.75 10.35
C ALA A 45 28.83 12.34 9.76
N ARG A 46 29.89 11.53 9.70
CA ARG A 46 29.82 10.14 9.22
C ARG A 46 28.99 9.24 10.15
N LEU A 47 29.18 9.39 11.47
CA LEU A 47 28.41 8.64 12.47
C LEU A 47 26.95 9.07 12.48
N ASP A 48 26.68 10.37 12.46
CA ASP A 48 25.31 10.91 12.39
C ASP A 48 24.58 10.37 11.15
N PHE A 49 25.25 10.36 9.99
CA PHE A 49 24.69 9.79 8.77
C PHE A 49 24.44 8.27 8.85
N ALA A 50 25.36 7.52 9.47
CA ALA A 50 25.17 6.09 9.70
C ALA A 50 23.99 5.80 10.63
N ILE A 51 23.79 6.64 11.65
CA ILE A 51 22.64 6.56 12.57
C ILE A 51 21.33 6.86 11.83
N ILE A 52 21.29 7.90 10.99
CA ILE A 52 20.11 8.21 10.17
C ILE A 52 19.75 6.98 9.32
N LYS A 53 20.73 6.37 8.65
CA LYS A 53 20.51 5.15 7.86
C LYS A 53 19.99 4.01 8.70
N LEU A 54 20.59 3.74 9.86
CA LEU A 54 20.13 2.68 10.77
C LEU A 54 18.67 2.91 11.17
N ILE A 55 18.33 4.12 11.61
CA ILE A 55 16.99 4.48 12.07
C ILE A 55 15.97 4.35 10.93
N CYS A 56 16.25 4.97 9.78
CA CYS A 56 15.31 5.01 8.66
C CYS A 56 15.15 3.66 7.96
N VAL A 57 16.23 2.92 7.73
CA VAL A 57 16.20 1.64 7.00
C VAL A 57 15.67 0.51 7.88
N ALA A 58 16.01 0.48 9.18
CA ALA A 58 15.51 -0.55 10.09
C ALA A 58 14.13 -0.22 10.70
N GLY A 59 13.56 0.96 10.39
CA GLY A 59 12.26 1.38 10.92
C GLY A 59 12.26 1.60 12.43
N ILE A 60 13.39 2.03 12.99
CA ILE A 60 13.52 2.29 14.42
C ILE A 60 12.96 3.68 14.72
N PRO A 61 12.09 3.85 15.73
CA PRO A 61 11.61 5.17 16.12
C PRO A 61 12.77 6.07 16.59
N PRO A 62 12.84 7.36 16.19
CA PRO A 62 13.85 8.30 16.65
C PRO A 62 13.88 8.51 18.17
N SER A 63 12.80 8.11 18.87
CA SER A 63 12.77 8.06 20.33
C SER A 63 13.87 7.20 20.94
N ILE A 64 14.50 6.27 20.20
CA ILE A 64 15.68 5.53 20.70
C ILE A 64 16.80 6.47 21.16
N ALA A 65 16.94 7.65 20.54
CA ALA A 65 17.95 8.64 20.91
C ALA A 65 17.73 9.30 22.28
N THR A 66 16.56 9.09 22.92
CA THR A 66 16.30 9.56 24.28
C THR A 66 16.70 8.57 25.37
N TYR A 67 16.95 7.31 25.02
CA TYR A 67 17.26 6.25 25.99
C TYR A 67 18.67 6.41 26.55
N GLN A 68 18.87 6.03 27.81
CA GLN A 68 20.17 6.08 28.45
C GLN A 68 21.12 5.04 27.85
N GLU A 69 20.60 3.86 27.55
CA GLU A 69 21.30 2.73 26.94
C GLU A 69 21.86 3.11 25.56
N TRP A 70 21.10 3.91 24.79
CA TRP A 70 21.58 4.45 23.52
C TRP A 70 22.84 5.31 23.71
N ARG A 71 22.83 6.21 24.69
CA ARG A 71 23.97 7.08 24.99
C ARG A 71 25.15 6.30 25.54
N GLU A 72 24.89 5.29 26.36
CA GLU A 72 25.91 4.41 26.95
C GLU A 72 26.66 3.62 25.88
N VAL A 73 25.95 3.09 24.87
CA VAL A 73 26.60 2.38 23.75
C VAL A 73 27.61 3.28 23.04
N PHE A 74 27.24 4.53 22.73
CA PHE A 74 28.14 5.45 22.05
C PHE A 74 29.26 5.97 22.95
N SER A 75 29.02 6.17 24.25
CA SER A 75 30.08 6.59 25.18
C SER A 75 31.15 5.51 25.37
N ILE A 76 30.75 4.23 25.37
CA ILE A 76 31.67 3.08 25.41
C ILE A 76 32.42 2.94 24.08
N ALA A 77 31.70 3.01 22.95
CA ALA A 77 32.31 2.79 21.64
C ALA A 77 33.23 3.94 21.21
N ASN A 78 32.86 5.19 21.53
CA ASN A 78 33.66 6.38 21.27
C ASN A 78 33.25 7.53 22.20
N SER A 79 33.96 7.68 23.31
CA SER A 79 33.70 8.71 24.32
C SER A 79 33.79 10.15 23.81
N SER A 80 34.46 10.39 22.68
CA SER A 80 34.57 11.71 22.04
C SER A 80 33.37 12.04 21.13
N TYR A 81 32.51 11.06 20.82
CA TYR A 81 31.31 11.26 20.03
C TYR A 81 30.10 11.39 20.94
N GLN A 82 29.28 12.40 20.67
CA GLN A 82 28.00 12.59 21.36
C GLN A 82 26.89 12.42 20.33
N PRO A 83 26.03 11.39 20.46
CA PRO A 83 24.93 11.18 19.54
C PRO A 83 23.96 12.35 19.59
N VAL A 84 23.46 12.73 18.42
CA VAL A 84 22.49 13.82 18.30
C VAL A 84 21.19 13.53 19.05
N SER A 85 20.55 14.60 19.50
CA SER A 85 19.29 14.51 20.21
C SER A 85 18.16 14.02 19.30
N ARG A 86 17.08 13.53 19.93
CA ARG A 86 15.85 13.15 19.21
C ARG A 86 15.32 14.29 18.34
N SER A 87 15.23 15.52 18.85
CA SER A 87 14.70 16.65 18.08
C SER A 87 15.62 16.98 16.90
N THR A 88 16.94 16.93 17.09
CA THR A 88 17.88 17.09 15.97
C THR A 88 17.67 16.04 14.88
N LEU A 89 17.42 14.78 15.27
CA LEU A 89 17.09 13.71 14.32
C LEU A 89 15.77 13.97 13.58
N GLU A 90 14.70 14.23 14.34
CA GLU A 90 13.33 14.39 13.82
C GLU A 90 13.15 15.66 12.97
N ASP A 91 13.72 16.79 13.41
CA ASP A 91 13.44 18.11 12.84
C ASP A 91 14.46 18.55 11.79
N SER A 92 15.67 17.97 11.78
CA SER A 92 16.76 18.42 10.91
C SER A 92 17.40 17.32 10.10
N HIS A 93 17.95 16.29 10.75
CA HIS A 93 18.76 15.29 10.05
C HIS A 93 17.93 14.39 9.12
N ILE A 94 16.81 13.85 9.60
CA ILE A 94 15.92 13.01 8.79
C ILE A 94 15.28 13.84 7.66
N PRO A 95 14.67 15.03 7.92
CA PRO A 95 14.12 15.85 6.85
C PRO A 95 15.17 16.31 5.83
N GLY A 96 16.37 16.68 6.28
CA GLY A 96 17.47 17.09 5.42
C GLY A 96 17.94 15.97 4.51
N GLU A 97 18.10 14.76 5.05
CA GLU A 97 18.46 13.59 4.24
C GLU A 97 17.32 13.18 3.29
N ALA A 98 16.06 13.24 3.73
CA ALA A 98 14.92 12.99 2.86
C ALA A 98 14.85 13.98 1.69
N ALA A 99 15.12 15.27 1.93
CA ALA A 99 15.20 16.29 0.88
C ALA A 99 16.34 16.01 -0.10
N ARG A 100 17.52 15.62 0.40
CA ARG A 100 18.67 15.23 -0.44
C ARG A 100 18.35 14.01 -1.30
N VAL A 101 17.80 12.95 -0.70
CA VAL A 101 17.38 11.73 -1.43
C VAL A 101 16.33 12.05 -2.47
N ARG A 102 15.37 12.93 -2.17
CA ARG A 102 14.36 13.38 -3.14
C ARG A 102 14.99 14.12 -4.32
N GLN A 103 15.94 15.02 -4.09
CA GLN A 103 16.66 15.71 -5.17
C GLN A 103 17.44 14.73 -6.05
N GLU A 104 18.16 13.78 -5.45
CA GLU A 104 18.88 12.75 -6.19
C GLU A 104 17.92 11.83 -6.97
N THR A 105 16.74 11.55 -6.41
CA THR A 105 15.68 10.80 -7.10
C THR A 105 15.18 11.57 -8.32
N TYR A 106 14.93 12.88 -8.23
CA TYR A 106 14.54 13.68 -9.41
C TYR A 106 15.61 13.67 -10.49
N LYS A 107 16.88 13.88 -10.13
CA LYS A 107 18.00 13.79 -11.08
C LYS A 107 18.08 12.42 -11.76
N TYR A 108 17.83 11.36 -11.00
CA TYR A 108 17.78 10.02 -11.55
C TYR A 108 16.60 9.86 -12.52
N LEU A 109 15.38 10.25 -12.11
CA LEU A 109 14.16 10.10 -12.91
C LEU A 109 14.17 10.93 -14.21
N ASP A 110 14.80 12.11 -14.22
CA ASP A 110 14.98 12.96 -15.41
C ASP A 110 15.83 12.26 -16.51
N THR A 111 16.61 11.24 -16.15
CA THR A 111 17.36 10.42 -17.12
C THR A 111 16.59 9.21 -17.64
N GLN A 112 15.41 8.93 -17.08
CA GLN A 112 14.62 7.74 -17.40
C GLN A 112 13.46 8.09 -18.32
N TYR A 113 12.97 7.13 -19.09
CA TYR A 113 11.78 7.26 -19.93
C TYR A 113 10.74 6.20 -19.55
N ASP A 114 9.54 6.32 -20.12
CA ASP A 114 8.43 5.40 -19.90
C ASP A 114 8.00 5.30 -18.43
N LEU A 115 8.08 6.43 -17.73
CA LEU A 115 7.71 6.52 -16.33
C LEU A 115 6.19 6.50 -16.18
N THR A 116 5.72 5.81 -15.14
CA THR A 116 4.32 5.81 -14.75
C THR A 116 4.16 6.53 -13.42
N ILE A 117 3.33 7.57 -13.41
CA ILE A 117 2.89 8.22 -12.18
C ILE A 117 1.74 7.41 -11.59
N SER A 118 1.79 7.17 -10.28
CA SER A 118 0.62 6.71 -9.53
C SER A 118 0.37 7.59 -8.31
N PHE A 119 -0.89 7.75 -7.94
CA PHE A 119 -1.23 8.48 -6.73
C PHE A 119 -2.37 7.81 -5.98
N ASP A 120 -2.27 7.83 -4.65
CA ASP A 120 -3.22 7.17 -3.75
C ASP A 120 -3.57 8.06 -2.57
N GLY A 121 -4.85 8.01 -2.18
CA GLY A 121 -5.43 8.78 -1.09
C GLY A 121 -5.79 7.88 0.08
N GLY A 122 -5.27 8.19 1.28
CA GLY A 122 -5.54 7.44 2.50
C GLY A 122 -5.91 8.32 3.67
N THR A 123 -6.72 7.80 4.59
CA THR A 123 -6.91 8.42 5.91
C THR A 123 -6.00 7.75 6.92
N ILE A 124 -5.21 8.53 7.65
CA ILE A 124 -4.37 8.00 8.74
C ILE A 124 -5.19 7.76 10.02
N ARG A 125 -4.56 7.27 11.10
CA ARG A 125 -5.28 6.89 12.34
C ARG A 125 -5.91 8.09 13.06
N ARG A 126 -5.41 9.29 12.82
CA ARG A 126 -6.09 10.56 13.08
C ARG A 126 -6.81 10.96 11.80
N PRO A 127 -7.97 11.63 11.83
CA PRO A 127 -8.73 12.01 10.63
C PRO A 127 -8.00 13.09 9.81
N GLN A 128 -6.85 12.69 9.28
CA GLN A 128 -5.97 13.45 8.43
C GLN A 128 -5.89 12.66 7.13
N SER A 129 -6.11 13.34 6.04
CA SER A 129 -6.12 12.75 4.71
C SER A 129 -4.79 13.06 4.06
N VAL A 130 -4.14 12.00 3.58
CA VAL A 130 -2.82 12.08 2.96
C VAL A 130 -2.93 11.57 1.55
N TYR A 131 -2.44 12.34 0.60
CA TYR A 131 -2.23 11.89 -0.78
C TYR A 131 -0.75 11.64 -1.01
N THR A 132 -0.44 10.50 -1.59
CA THR A 132 0.93 10.14 -1.96
C THR A 132 1.05 10.09 -3.47
N VAL A 133 2.17 10.58 -4.00
CA VAL A 133 2.52 10.49 -5.42
C VAL A 133 3.78 9.66 -5.56
N HIS A 134 3.69 8.63 -6.39
CA HIS A 134 4.76 7.69 -6.66
C HIS A 134 5.08 7.68 -8.15
N VAL A 135 6.32 7.38 -8.48
CA VAL A 135 6.79 7.20 -9.85
C VAL A 135 7.41 5.83 -9.97
N THR A 136 6.97 5.08 -10.98
CA THR A 136 7.50 3.75 -11.28
C THR A 136 8.23 3.80 -12.61
N THR A 137 9.47 3.32 -12.60
CA THR A 137 10.32 3.17 -13.78
C THR A 137 9.97 1.93 -14.58
N ALA A 138 10.41 1.85 -15.84
CA ALA A 138 10.14 0.72 -16.74
C ALA A 138 10.65 -0.64 -16.20
N ASP A 139 11.65 -0.64 -15.31
CA ASP A 139 12.18 -1.84 -14.64
C ASP A 139 11.46 -2.19 -13.32
N GLY A 140 10.37 -1.49 -12.98
CA GLY A 140 9.51 -1.81 -11.84
C GLY A 140 9.97 -1.23 -10.49
N ARG A 141 10.91 -0.28 -10.47
CA ARG A 141 11.29 0.43 -9.23
C ARG A 141 10.34 1.60 -8.98
N SER A 142 9.72 1.61 -7.80
CA SER A 142 8.81 2.68 -7.38
C SER A 142 9.48 3.63 -6.38
N PHE A 143 9.27 4.92 -6.59
CA PHE A 143 9.79 6.01 -5.78
C PHE A 143 8.65 6.86 -5.23
N LEU A 144 8.60 7.06 -3.92
CA LEU A 144 7.69 8.02 -3.28
C LEU A 144 8.28 9.42 -3.40
N LEU A 145 7.57 10.33 -4.07
CA LEU A 145 8.06 11.70 -4.29
C LEU A 145 7.37 12.72 -3.40
N GLU A 146 6.05 12.63 -3.29
CA GLU A 146 5.23 13.54 -2.50
C GLU A 146 4.29 12.81 -1.56
N GLY A 147 4.06 13.40 -0.39
CA GLY A 147 3.14 12.92 0.63
C GLY A 147 2.51 14.14 1.28
N GLU A 148 1.38 14.60 0.75
CA GLU A 148 0.75 15.85 1.16
C GLU A 148 -0.36 15.57 2.18
N GLU A 149 -0.20 16.10 3.38
CA GLU A 149 -1.24 16.10 4.41
C GLU A 149 -2.21 17.26 4.14
N ALA A 150 -3.36 16.96 3.56
CA ALA A 150 -4.32 17.97 3.10
C ALA A 150 -5.55 18.06 4.03
N SER A 151 -5.37 17.89 5.34
CA SER A 151 -6.48 17.81 6.31
C SER A 151 -7.28 19.12 6.47
N GLY A 152 -6.69 20.26 6.08
CA GLY A 152 -7.30 21.58 6.18
C GLY A 152 -7.89 22.14 4.87
N ASP A 153 -7.57 21.51 3.73
CA ASP A 153 -8.00 21.96 2.42
C ASP A 153 -9.10 21.04 1.87
N SER A 154 -10.05 21.62 1.14
CA SER A 154 -11.05 20.82 0.44
C SER A 154 -10.31 19.90 -0.53
N HIS A 155 -10.48 18.57 -0.40
CA HIS A 155 -9.97 17.54 -1.32
C HIS A 155 -10.60 17.67 -2.71
N THR A 156 -10.33 18.78 -3.39
CA THR A 156 -10.78 19.01 -4.74
C THR A 156 -9.86 18.23 -5.66
N SER A 157 -10.42 17.71 -6.75
CA SER A 157 -9.64 17.09 -7.82
C SER A 157 -8.56 18.03 -8.36
N GLU A 158 -8.76 19.35 -8.25
CA GLU A 158 -7.82 20.37 -8.70
C GLU A 158 -6.55 20.42 -7.83
N HIS A 159 -6.69 20.33 -6.50
CA HIS A 159 -5.52 20.30 -5.62
C HIS A 159 -4.61 19.10 -5.92
N ILE A 160 -5.21 17.90 -6.04
CA ILE A 160 -4.47 16.67 -6.40
C ILE A 160 -3.81 16.83 -7.79
N LYS A 161 -4.52 17.42 -8.74
CA LYS A 161 -4.00 17.70 -10.09
C LYS A 161 -2.74 18.57 -10.02
N GLN A 162 -2.76 19.65 -9.24
CA GLN A 162 -1.61 20.54 -9.11
C GLN A 162 -0.39 19.82 -8.51
N THR A 163 -0.59 18.97 -7.51
CA THR A 163 0.49 18.17 -6.91
C THR A 163 1.08 17.18 -7.92
N VAL A 164 0.23 16.45 -8.66
CA VAL A 164 0.65 15.52 -9.71
C VAL A 164 1.40 16.26 -10.84
N LEU A 165 0.88 17.40 -11.31
CA LEU A 165 1.53 18.19 -12.36
C LEU A 165 2.85 18.78 -11.91
N ARG A 166 2.99 19.18 -10.65
CA ARG A 166 4.27 19.64 -10.10
C ARG A 166 5.32 18.56 -10.22
N VAL A 167 5.00 17.32 -9.83
CA VAL A 167 5.89 16.16 -9.96
C VAL A 167 6.25 15.90 -11.43
N ILE A 168 5.25 15.88 -12.32
CA ILE A 168 5.47 15.67 -13.76
C ILE A 168 6.37 16.76 -14.34
N ASN A 169 6.17 18.02 -13.99
CA ASN A 169 6.96 19.14 -14.50
C ASN A 169 8.39 19.14 -13.95
N MET A 170 8.61 18.67 -12.71
CA MET A 170 9.96 18.55 -12.13
C MET A 170 10.78 17.44 -12.79
N ILE A 171 10.14 16.36 -13.25
CA ILE A 171 10.81 15.27 -13.97
C ILE A 171 10.94 15.61 -15.47
N GLY A 172 9.92 16.24 -16.04
CA GLY A 172 9.80 16.51 -17.47
C GLY A 172 8.65 15.72 -18.09
N ARG A 173 7.74 16.44 -18.77
CA ARG A 173 6.51 15.87 -19.35
C ARG A 173 6.77 14.76 -20.37
N THR A 174 7.87 14.84 -21.11
CA THR A 174 8.27 13.87 -22.15
C THR A 174 8.73 12.53 -21.61
N HIS A 175 8.99 12.43 -20.31
CA HIS A 175 9.46 11.20 -19.66
C HIS A 175 8.30 10.34 -19.12
N ILE A 176 7.09 10.90 -19.07
CA ILE A 176 5.92 10.25 -18.48
C ILE A 176 5.04 9.64 -19.57
N SER A 177 4.81 8.34 -19.48
CA SER A 177 3.95 7.60 -20.42
C SER A 177 2.61 7.21 -19.81
N GLY A 178 2.50 7.09 -18.47
CA GLY A 178 1.32 6.55 -17.82
C GLY A 178 0.90 7.28 -16.54
N LEU A 179 -0.40 7.26 -16.26
CA LEU A 179 -0.99 7.75 -15.01
C LEU A 179 -2.02 6.77 -14.45
N ALA A 180 -1.77 6.27 -13.24
CA ALA A 180 -2.63 5.31 -12.54
C ALA A 180 -3.14 5.86 -11.20
N SER A 181 -4.38 5.56 -10.85
CA SER A 181 -4.95 5.88 -9.53
C SER A 181 -6.26 5.14 -9.31
N ASP A 182 -6.77 5.14 -8.09
CA ASP A 182 -8.07 4.57 -7.78
C ASP A 182 -9.22 5.29 -8.54
N SER A 183 -10.39 4.66 -8.51
CA SER A 183 -11.57 5.15 -9.23
C SER A 183 -12.53 5.94 -8.33
N THR A 184 -12.03 6.53 -7.23
CA THR A 184 -12.82 7.51 -6.47
C THR A 184 -13.13 8.72 -7.35
N ASN A 185 -14.24 9.43 -7.08
CA ASN A 185 -14.68 10.55 -7.92
C ASN A 185 -13.60 11.61 -8.12
N ASN A 186 -12.84 11.92 -7.06
CA ASN A 186 -11.77 12.92 -7.11
C ASN A 186 -10.56 12.40 -7.90
N ALA A 187 -10.12 11.16 -7.68
CA ALA A 187 -9.00 10.58 -8.40
C ALA A 187 -9.30 10.37 -9.88
N LYS A 188 -10.52 9.90 -10.22
CA LYS A 188 -11.00 9.78 -11.60
C LYS A 188 -11.00 11.14 -12.30
N THR A 189 -11.52 12.17 -11.64
CA THR A 189 -11.54 13.54 -12.19
C THR A 189 -10.13 14.10 -12.36
N CYS A 190 -9.25 13.92 -11.35
CA CYS A 190 -7.86 14.33 -11.43
C CYS A 190 -7.14 13.70 -12.61
N ARG A 191 -7.23 12.37 -12.79
CA ARG A 191 -6.61 11.67 -13.93
C ARG A 191 -7.09 12.21 -15.27
N ARG A 192 -8.40 12.40 -15.41
CA ARG A 192 -8.99 12.98 -16.63
C ARG A 192 -8.39 14.36 -16.91
N LEU A 193 -8.35 15.25 -15.92
CA LEU A 193 -7.81 16.60 -16.08
C LEU A 193 -6.32 16.62 -16.41
N VAL A 194 -5.51 15.73 -15.83
CA VAL A 194 -4.08 15.61 -16.16
C VAL A 194 -3.89 15.12 -17.59
N CYS A 195 -4.65 14.11 -18.03
CA CYS A 195 -4.55 13.57 -19.39
C CYS A 195 -5.11 14.54 -20.46
N GLU A 196 -6.06 15.40 -20.10
CA GLU A 196 -6.52 16.50 -20.97
C GLU A 196 -5.43 17.56 -21.19
N GLU A 197 -4.64 17.84 -20.15
CA GLU A 197 -3.52 18.79 -20.21
C GLU A 197 -2.28 18.18 -20.89
N ILE A 198 -2.01 16.89 -20.67
CA ILE A 198 -0.88 16.16 -21.23
C ILE A 198 -1.40 14.95 -21.98
N ARG A 199 -1.79 15.17 -23.25
CA ARG A 199 -2.47 14.17 -24.09
C ARG A 199 -1.63 12.93 -24.43
N THR A 200 -0.32 12.98 -24.22
CA THR A 200 0.58 11.84 -24.44
C THR A 200 0.53 10.80 -23.31
N ILE A 201 -0.05 11.15 -22.15
CA ILE A 201 -0.13 10.26 -21.00
C ILE A 201 -1.32 9.31 -21.15
N ILE A 202 -1.05 8.02 -20.95
CA ILE A 202 -2.07 6.96 -20.94
C ILE A 202 -2.77 6.94 -19.58
N ASN A 203 -4.10 7.10 -19.60
CA ASN A 203 -4.94 7.03 -18.40
C ASN A 203 -5.27 5.57 -18.04
N MET A 204 -4.82 5.11 -16.88
CA MET A 204 -4.94 3.71 -16.43
C MET A 204 -5.81 3.57 -15.16
N PRO A 205 -7.05 3.04 -15.26
CA PRO A 205 -7.94 2.67 -14.13
C PRO A 205 -7.37 1.62 -13.19
N ASP A 206 -7.29 1.86 -11.87
CA ASP A 206 -6.64 0.90 -10.97
C ASP A 206 -7.22 -0.53 -11.02
N GLY A 207 -6.41 -1.49 -11.47
CA GLY A 207 -6.70 -2.92 -11.56
C GLY A 207 -7.24 -3.51 -10.26
N PRO A 208 -6.42 -3.53 -9.19
CA PRO A 208 -6.78 -4.07 -7.89
C PRO A 208 -8.05 -3.46 -7.29
N HIS A 209 -8.23 -2.13 -7.38
CA HIS A 209 -9.42 -1.48 -6.86
C HIS A 209 -10.70 -1.94 -7.59
N HIS A 210 -10.70 -2.00 -8.93
CA HIS A 210 -11.85 -2.48 -9.69
C HIS A 210 -12.20 -3.95 -9.36
N MET A 211 -11.20 -4.82 -9.23
CA MET A 211 -11.42 -6.22 -8.81
C MET A 211 -11.92 -6.30 -7.35
N SER A 212 -11.46 -5.42 -6.47
CA SER A 212 -11.95 -5.31 -5.09
C SER A 212 -13.43 -4.86 -5.05
N LEU A 213 -13.82 -3.89 -5.89
CA LEU A 213 -15.23 -3.50 -6.05
C LEU A 213 -16.10 -4.63 -6.60
N THR A 214 -15.55 -5.48 -7.48
CA THR A 214 -16.23 -6.69 -7.94
C THR A 214 -16.55 -7.64 -6.78
N CYS A 215 -15.59 -7.85 -5.87
CA CYS A 215 -15.83 -8.63 -4.64
C CYS A 215 -16.94 -7.99 -3.79
N LYS A 216 -16.96 -6.66 -3.66
CA LYS A 216 -17.99 -5.92 -2.90
C LYS A 216 -19.39 -6.19 -3.45
N ASP A 217 -19.55 -6.11 -4.78
CA ASP A 217 -20.85 -6.29 -5.42
C ASP A 217 -21.33 -7.73 -5.32
N ILE A 218 -20.45 -8.71 -5.53
CA ILE A 218 -20.78 -10.14 -5.34
C ILE A 218 -21.22 -10.39 -3.90
N CYS A 219 -20.49 -9.86 -2.91
CA CYS A 219 -20.85 -9.97 -1.51
C CYS A 219 -22.18 -9.27 -1.14
N SER A 220 -22.70 -8.42 -2.03
CA SER A 220 -23.95 -7.68 -1.84
C SER A 220 -25.17 -8.39 -2.43
N LEU A 221 -24.99 -9.53 -3.11
CA LEU A 221 -26.06 -10.31 -3.73
C LEU A 221 -27.03 -10.93 -2.71
N PRO A 222 -28.35 -10.98 -3.01
CA PRO A 222 -29.39 -11.58 -2.16
C PRO A 222 -29.07 -12.95 -1.56
N MET A 223 -28.44 -13.84 -2.34
CA MET A 223 -28.02 -15.17 -1.89
C MET A 223 -27.05 -15.15 -0.70
N PHE A 224 -26.24 -14.09 -0.60
CA PHE A 224 -25.40 -13.84 0.56
C PHE A 224 -26.09 -12.92 1.57
N LYS A 225 -27.23 -12.30 1.21
CA LYS A 225 -27.92 -11.18 1.90
C LYS A 225 -29.13 -11.57 2.75
N GLU A 226 -29.88 -12.63 2.45
CA GLU A 226 -31.32 -12.67 2.77
C GLU A 226 -31.68 -12.38 4.26
N VAL A 227 -32.45 -11.30 4.38
CA VAL A 227 -32.99 -10.58 5.55
C VAL A 227 -31.95 -10.00 6.55
N ARG A 228 -31.65 -8.70 6.31
CA ARG A 228 -30.95 -7.70 7.15
C ARG A 228 -29.42 -7.83 7.35
N LEU A 229 -28.74 -8.07 6.22
CA LEU A 229 -27.29 -7.94 5.98
C LEU A 229 -26.43 -9.14 6.44
N ILE A 230 -26.23 -10.00 5.46
CA ILE A 230 -25.10 -10.91 5.23
C ILE A 230 -25.03 -12.18 6.09
N ARG A 231 -25.79 -13.25 5.83
CA ARG A 231 -25.83 -14.42 6.73
C ARG A 231 -24.44 -15.05 6.96
N VAL A 232 -23.79 -15.54 5.91
CA VAL A 232 -22.47 -16.17 6.01
C VAL A 232 -21.37 -15.17 6.38
N ILE A 233 -21.35 -13.94 5.82
CA ILE A 233 -20.30 -12.96 6.12
C ILE A 233 -20.48 -12.33 7.51
N ARG A 234 -21.72 -12.12 7.99
CA ARG A 234 -21.98 -11.68 9.38
C ARG A 234 -21.58 -12.77 10.35
N GLN A 235 -21.89 -14.03 10.05
CA GLN A 235 -21.46 -15.16 10.86
C GLN A 235 -19.94 -15.25 10.91
N LEU A 236 -19.27 -15.15 9.76
CA LEU A 236 -17.82 -15.03 9.63
C LEU A 236 -17.27 -13.87 10.48
N ARG A 237 -17.77 -12.64 10.29
CA ARG A 237 -17.37 -11.44 11.04
C ARG A 237 -17.56 -11.58 12.54
N ALA A 238 -18.68 -12.14 12.97
CA ALA A 238 -18.99 -12.34 14.39
C ALA A 238 -18.07 -13.39 15.01
N THR A 239 -17.80 -14.49 14.30
CA THR A 239 -16.85 -15.53 14.72
C THR A 239 -15.43 -14.96 14.83
N ILE A 240 -14.95 -14.23 13.82
CA ILE A 240 -13.65 -13.54 13.87
C ILE A 240 -13.59 -12.56 15.04
N THR A 241 -14.65 -11.78 15.24
CA THR A 241 -14.73 -10.81 16.34
C THR A 241 -14.66 -11.49 17.71
N PHE A 242 -15.29 -12.66 17.86
CA PHE A 242 -15.21 -13.45 19.09
C PHE A 242 -13.76 -13.82 19.40
N PHE A 243 -13.04 -14.42 18.45
CA PHE A 243 -11.64 -14.80 18.68
C PHE A 243 -10.74 -13.59 18.90
N ARG A 244 -10.94 -12.50 18.15
CA ARG A 244 -10.18 -11.26 18.35
C ARG A 244 -10.35 -10.66 19.75
N LYS A 245 -11.53 -10.81 20.36
CA LYS A 245 -11.84 -10.25 21.70
C LYS A 245 -11.61 -11.23 22.84
N SER A 246 -11.60 -12.54 22.57
CA SER A 246 -11.49 -13.58 23.59
C SER A 246 -10.07 -14.13 23.64
N THR A 247 -9.29 -13.70 24.63
CA THR A 247 -7.96 -14.27 24.92
C THR A 247 -8.08 -15.77 25.19
N HIS A 248 -9.11 -16.17 25.95
CA HIS A 248 -9.43 -17.59 26.22
C HIS A 248 -9.66 -18.37 24.92
N GLY A 249 -10.58 -17.90 24.07
CA GLY A 249 -10.90 -18.55 22.80
C GLY A 249 -9.70 -18.64 21.86
N THR A 250 -8.89 -17.59 21.75
CA THR A 250 -7.71 -17.56 20.88
C THR A 250 -6.60 -18.47 21.37
N THR A 251 -6.38 -18.54 22.69
CA THR A 251 -5.37 -19.43 23.28
C THR A 251 -5.72 -20.88 23.03
N HIS A 252 -6.96 -21.29 23.34
CA HIS A 252 -7.42 -22.65 23.09
C HIS A 252 -7.45 -23.00 21.60
N LEU A 253 -7.87 -22.07 20.74
CA LEU A 253 -7.81 -22.28 19.29
C LEU A 253 -6.37 -22.48 18.80
N THR A 254 -5.41 -21.74 19.35
CA THR A 254 -3.99 -21.90 19.01
C THR A 254 -3.44 -23.25 19.45
N LEU A 255 -3.83 -23.73 20.64
CA LEU A 255 -3.42 -25.05 21.13
C LEU A 255 -3.99 -26.18 20.26
N GLU A 256 -5.29 -26.14 19.96
CA GLU A 256 -5.92 -27.15 19.09
C GLU A 256 -5.39 -27.11 17.65
N ARG A 257 -5.12 -25.91 17.12
CA ARG A 257 -4.44 -25.76 15.82
C ARG A 257 -3.08 -26.42 15.79
N LYS A 258 -2.28 -26.27 16.86
CA LYS A 258 -0.96 -26.91 16.97
C LYS A 258 -1.06 -28.43 17.00
N LYS A 259 -2.06 -28.99 17.69
CA LYS A 259 -2.32 -30.44 17.71
C LYS A 259 -2.69 -30.99 16.33
N LEU A 260 -3.38 -30.20 15.51
CA LEU A 260 -3.79 -30.55 14.15
C LEU A 260 -2.80 -30.08 13.07
N GLU A 261 -1.61 -29.58 13.47
CA GLU A 261 -0.57 -29.08 12.57
C GLU A 261 -1.05 -27.98 11.60
N ILE A 262 -2.03 -27.17 12.01
CA ILE A 262 -2.58 -26.08 11.21
C ILE A 262 -1.72 -24.83 11.42
N PRO A 263 -0.98 -24.33 10.41
CA PRO A 263 0.01 -23.28 10.62
C PRO A 263 -0.61 -21.91 10.91
N ARG A 264 -1.66 -21.52 10.18
CA ARG A 264 -2.24 -20.16 10.23
C ARG A 264 -3.62 -20.09 10.86
N GLY A 265 -3.78 -19.15 11.80
CA GLY A 265 -5.02 -18.94 12.56
C GLY A 265 -6.07 -18.16 11.78
N ILE A 266 -7.03 -17.61 12.52
CA ILE A 266 -8.09 -16.77 11.95
C ILE A 266 -7.51 -15.42 11.54
N GLU A 267 -7.77 -15.02 10.30
CA GLU A 267 -7.33 -13.76 9.71
C GLU A 267 -8.49 -12.75 9.74
N SER A 268 -8.18 -11.47 9.97
CA SER A 268 -9.21 -10.42 10.09
C SER A 268 -9.58 -9.81 8.75
N ILE A 269 -10.85 -9.45 8.60
CA ILE A 269 -11.35 -8.72 7.44
C ILE A 269 -10.88 -7.25 7.52
N GLY A 270 -10.18 -6.80 6.48
CA GLY A 270 -9.80 -5.40 6.30
C GLY A 270 -11.02 -4.52 6.01
N LYS A 271 -11.01 -3.27 6.51
CA LYS A 271 -12.15 -2.36 6.34
C LYS A 271 -12.37 -1.91 4.88
N THR A 272 -11.30 -1.79 4.10
CA THR A 272 -11.28 -1.17 2.77
C THR A 272 -11.01 -2.17 1.63
N ARG A 273 -10.32 -3.28 1.89
CA ARG A 273 -10.01 -4.30 0.87
C ARG A 273 -11.03 -5.45 0.93
N PHE A 274 -12.03 -5.45 0.04
CA PHE A 274 -13.12 -6.45 0.07
C PHE A 274 -12.63 -7.88 -0.20
N ALA A 275 -11.52 -8.05 -0.92
CA ALA A 275 -10.86 -9.34 -1.12
C ALA A 275 -10.43 -10.02 0.20
N THR A 276 -10.22 -9.26 1.28
CA THR A 276 -9.89 -9.82 2.61
C THR A 276 -11.03 -10.64 3.20
N ILE A 277 -12.28 -10.49 2.72
CA ILE A 277 -13.39 -11.37 3.06
C ILE A 277 -13.07 -12.81 2.63
N CYS A 278 -12.49 -13.00 1.45
CA CYS A 278 -12.09 -14.31 0.95
C CYS A 278 -10.97 -14.92 1.82
N LEU A 279 -9.92 -14.14 2.12
CA LEU A 279 -8.82 -14.60 2.97
C LEU A 279 -9.31 -15.01 4.37
N SER A 280 -10.22 -14.20 4.93
CA SER A 280 -10.83 -14.49 6.22
C SER A 280 -11.72 -15.73 6.17
N ALA A 281 -12.49 -15.91 5.09
CA ALA A 281 -13.31 -17.10 4.87
C ALA A 281 -12.45 -18.37 4.77
N ILE A 282 -11.36 -18.35 3.99
CA ILE A 282 -10.38 -19.45 3.90
C ILE A 282 -9.75 -19.74 5.28
N SER A 283 -9.44 -18.69 6.05
CA SER A 283 -8.89 -18.86 7.40
C SER A 283 -9.88 -19.54 8.35
N LEU A 284 -11.19 -19.23 8.21
CA LEU A 284 -12.25 -19.86 8.99
C LEU A 284 -12.47 -21.30 8.56
N GLU A 285 -12.56 -21.57 7.24
CA GLU A 285 -12.69 -22.91 6.66
C GLU A 285 -11.61 -23.85 7.20
N ARG A 286 -10.34 -23.41 7.12
CA ARG A 286 -9.19 -24.12 7.70
C ARG A 286 -9.30 -24.36 9.20
N CYS A 287 -9.94 -23.45 9.94
CA CYS A 287 -10.14 -23.57 11.38
C CYS A 287 -11.47 -24.25 11.78
N LEU A 288 -12.28 -24.75 10.83
CA LEU A 288 -13.58 -25.35 11.18
C LEU A 288 -13.43 -26.56 12.11
N VAL A 289 -12.49 -27.47 11.82
CA VAL A 289 -12.23 -28.67 12.63
C VAL A 289 -11.83 -28.34 14.08
N PRO A 290 -10.81 -27.50 14.35
CA PRO A 290 -10.46 -27.16 15.72
C PRO A 290 -11.58 -26.37 16.43
N ILE A 291 -12.30 -25.48 15.74
CA ILE A 291 -13.42 -24.75 16.35
C ILE A 291 -14.55 -25.71 16.74
N ARG A 292 -14.92 -26.65 15.86
CA ARG A 292 -15.94 -27.68 16.14
C ARG A 292 -15.54 -28.56 17.32
N THR A 293 -14.26 -28.90 17.44
CA THR A 293 -13.72 -29.68 18.57
C THR A 293 -13.87 -28.93 19.89
N LEU A 294 -13.50 -27.64 19.91
CA LEU A 294 -13.62 -26.79 21.10
C LEU A 294 -15.07 -26.53 21.52
N VAL A 295 -15.98 -26.38 20.54
CA VAL A 295 -17.41 -26.22 20.80
C VAL A 295 -18.03 -27.52 21.31
N HIS A 296 -17.66 -28.66 20.73
CA HIS A 296 -18.11 -29.99 21.18
C HIS A 296 -17.68 -30.27 22.63
N ASN A 297 -16.43 -29.94 22.97
CA ASN A 297 -15.89 -30.12 24.32
C ASN A 297 -16.35 -29.03 25.30
N SER A 298 -17.26 -28.15 24.90
CA SER A 298 -17.74 -27.00 25.71
C SER A 298 -16.63 -26.09 26.25
N THR A 299 -15.45 -26.10 25.61
CA THR A 299 -14.30 -25.28 26.00
C THR A 299 -14.49 -23.82 25.59
N ILE A 300 -15.22 -23.59 24.49
CA ILE A 300 -15.60 -22.28 24.01
C ILE A 300 -17.09 -22.24 23.66
N THR A 301 -17.71 -21.07 23.83
CA THR A 301 -19.08 -20.82 23.39
C THR A 301 -19.12 -19.54 22.56
N ILE A 302 -19.41 -19.66 21.27
CA ILE A 302 -19.48 -18.50 20.37
C ILE A 302 -20.90 -17.93 20.43
N LYS A 303 -21.09 -16.86 21.22
CA LYS A 303 -22.39 -16.22 21.41
C LYS A 303 -23.08 -15.96 20.05
N LYS A 304 -24.35 -16.36 19.93
CA LYS A 304 -25.21 -16.27 18.72
C LYS A 304 -24.83 -17.15 17.52
N ASN A 305 -23.61 -17.70 17.46
CA ASN A 305 -23.13 -18.49 16.32
C ASN A 305 -22.75 -19.94 16.68
N ASN A 306 -22.86 -20.35 17.96
CA ASN A 306 -22.41 -21.65 18.43
C ASN A 306 -23.00 -22.83 17.62
N HIS A 307 -24.28 -22.72 17.24
CA HIS A 307 -25.02 -23.73 16.47
C HIS A 307 -24.44 -24.02 15.08
N LEU A 308 -23.60 -23.12 14.53
CA LEU A 308 -22.91 -23.31 13.24
C LEU A 308 -21.73 -24.28 13.34
N PHE A 309 -21.20 -24.45 14.55
CA PHE A 309 -20.01 -25.26 14.83
C PHE A 309 -20.35 -26.52 15.63
N VAL A 310 -21.63 -26.81 15.83
CA VAL A 310 -22.07 -28.09 16.41
C VAL A 310 -21.87 -29.19 15.36
N LYS A 311 -21.19 -30.27 15.77
CA LYS A 311 -20.90 -31.42 14.90
C LYS A 311 -22.21 -32.03 14.39
N ASN A 312 -22.26 -32.37 13.10
CA ASN A 312 -23.41 -32.98 12.43
C ASN A 312 -24.73 -32.18 12.50
N SER A 313 -24.65 -30.86 12.73
CA SER A 313 -25.82 -29.97 12.65
C SER A 313 -26.14 -29.64 11.19
N VAL A 314 -27.42 -29.75 10.80
CA VAL A 314 -27.92 -29.28 9.48
C VAL A 314 -27.54 -27.82 9.23
N THR A 315 -27.59 -26.99 10.27
CA THR A 315 -27.22 -25.57 10.15
C THR A 315 -25.72 -25.38 9.95
N GLY A 316 -24.89 -26.24 10.56
CA GLY A 316 -23.45 -26.24 10.38
C GLY A 316 -23.01 -26.70 9.00
N LEU A 317 -23.68 -27.73 8.45
CA LEU A 317 -23.45 -28.20 7.08
C LEU A 317 -23.86 -27.14 6.04
N LYS A 318 -25.04 -26.50 6.23
CA LYS A 318 -25.47 -25.41 5.36
C LYS A 318 -24.52 -24.22 5.41
N PHE A 319 -24.00 -23.86 6.59
CA PHE A 319 -23.00 -22.80 6.73
C PHE A 319 -21.69 -23.13 6.01
N GLU A 320 -21.20 -24.36 6.13
CA GLU A 320 -19.99 -24.82 5.44
C GLU A 320 -20.16 -24.77 3.91
N MET A 321 -21.30 -25.23 3.40
CA MET A 321 -21.64 -25.13 1.98
C MET A 321 -21.68 -23.67 1.49
N GLU A 322 -22.39 -22.78 2.20
CA GLU A 322 -22.45 -21.35 1.88
C GLU A 322 -21.06 -20.68 1.94
N LEU A 323 -20.21 -21.10 2.89
CA LEU A 323 -18.83 -20.62 3.04
C LEU A 323 -17.96 -21.07 1.86
N THR A 324 -18.05 -22.33 1.47
CA THR A 324 -17.30 -22.88 0.32
C THR A 324 -17.74 -22.20 -0.98
N GLN A 325 -19.05 -21.97 -1.18
CA GLN A 325 -19.54 -21.21 -2.35
C GLN A 325 -18.94 -19.81 -2.42
N LEU A 326 -18.92 -19.09 -1.29
CA LEU A 326 -18.31 -17.75 -1.19
C LEU A 326 -16.81 -17.79 -1.50
N ILE A 327 -16.08 -18.78 -0.97
CA ILE A 327 -14.65 -18.95 -1.24
C ILE A 327 -14.42 -19.24 -2.72
N SER A 328 -15.17 -20.16 -3.31
CA SER A 328 -14.99 -20.59 -4.71
C SER A 328 -15.15 -19.43 -5.69
N ILE A 329 -16.11 -18.52 -5.46
CA ILE A 329 -16.30 -17.36 -6.34
C ILE A 329 -15.28 -16.23 -6.10
N LEU A 330 -14.93 -15.95 -4.84
CA LEU A 330 -14.03 -14.82 -4.53
C LEU A 330 -12.55 -15.16 -4.67
N LYS A 331 -12.15 -16.44 -4.56
CA LYS A 331 -10.75 -16.88 -4.54
C LYS A 331 -9.98 -16.54 -5.82
N PRO A 332 -10.53 -16.72 -7.04
CA PRO A 332 -9.86 -16.26 -8.25
C PRO A 332 -9.58 -14.75 -8.21
N ILE A 333 -10.57 -13.94 -7.79
CA ILE A 333 -10.45 -12.49 -7.73
C ILE A 333 -9.39 -12.06 -6.69
N ALA A 334 -9.43 -12.67 -5.49
CA ALA A 334 -8.46 -12.37 -4.43
C ALA A 334 -7.02 -12.73 -4.82
N LYS A 335 -6.82 -13.83 -5.57
CA LYS A 335 -5.50 -14.20 -6.11
C LYS A 335 -5.04 -13.20 -7.17
N SER A 336 -5.92 -12.84 -8.10
CA SER A 336 -5.60 -11.84 -9.14
C SER A 336 -5.20 -10.50 -8.53
N ILE A 337 -5.91 -10.01 -7.52
CA ILE A 337 -5.55 -8.78 -6.79
C ILE A 337 -4.15 -8.90 -6.20
N ALA A 338 -3.85 -9.99 -5.50
CA ALA A 338 -2.53 -10.19 -4.90
C ALA A 338 -1.40 -10.24 -5.94
N CYS A 339 -1.67 -10.79 -7.13
CA CYS A 339 -0.70 -10.79 -8.22
C CYS A 339 -0.51 -9.40 -8.82
N ILE A 340 -1.59 -8.65 -9.06
CA ILE A 340 -1.55 -7.32 -9.69
C ILE A 340 -0.94 -6.26 -8.74
N GLU A 341 -1.06 -6.43 -7.43
CA GLU A 341 -0.37 -5.58 -6.42
C GLU A 341 1.18 -5.75 -6.43
N SER A 342 1.72 -6.70 -7.21
CA SER A 342 3.18 -6.85 -7.39
C SER A 342 3.80 -5.66 -8.11
N SER A 343 5.04 -5.30 -7.74
CA SER A 343 5.83 -4.27 -8.42
C SER A 343 6.26 -4.65 -9.84
N MET A 344 6.15 -5.94 -10.18
CA MET A 344 6.51 -6.46 -11.51
C MET A 344 5.29 -6.59 -12.44
N THR A 345 4.12 -6.14 -11.99
CA THR A 345 2.89 -6.21 -12.78
C THR A 345 2.93 -5.21 -13.93
N THR A 346 2.46 -5.65 -15.09
CA THR A 346 2.27 -4.84 -16.28
C THR A 346 0.77 -4.64 -16.56
N PRO A 347 0.38 -3.64 -17.37
CA PRO A 347 -1.01 -3.50 -17.81
C PRO A 347 -1.57 -4.75 -18.52
N ALA A 348 -0.72 -5.53 -19.22
CA ALA A 348 -1.13 -6.78 -19.85
C ALA A 348 -1.67 -7.80 -18.84
N ASP A 349 -1.05 -7.86 -17.66
CA ASP A 349 -1.42 -8.79 -16.60
C ASP A 349 -2.84 -8.49 -16.08
N VAL A 350 -3.27 -7.21 -16.06
CA VAL A 350 -4.62 -6.82 -15.62
C VAL A 350 -5.68 -7.50 -16.51
N TYR A 351 -5.52 -7.45 -17.83
CA TYR A 351 -6.44 -8.11 -18.76
C TYR A 351 -6.36 -9.64 -18.65
N LEU A 352 -5.15 -10.20 -18.58
CA LEU A 352 -4.95 -11.63 -18.42
C LEU A 352 -5.63 -12.18 -17.15
N PHE A 353 -5.50 -11.48 -16.03
CA PHE A 353 -6.14 -11.88 -14.77
C PHE A 353 -7.65 -11.73 -14.80
N TRP A 354 -8.19 -10.77 -15.56
CA TRP A 354 -9.62 -10.72 -15.84
C TRP A 354 -10.11 -11.94 -16.61
N LEU A 355 -9.41 -12.35 -17.67
CA LEU A 355 -9.73 -13.59 -18.39
C LEU A 355 -9.69 -14.81 -17.48
N ALA A 356 -8.69 -14.90 -16.59
CA ALA A 356 -8.57 -15.98 -15.62
C ALA A 356 -9.73 -16.00 -14.61
N ILE A 357 -10.17 -14.82 -14.14
CA ILE A 357 -11.35 -14.68 -13.27
C ILE A 357 -12.61 -15.15 -14.01
N LEU A 358 -12.86 -14.64 -15.21
CA LEU A 358 -14.05 -14.96 -16.00
C LEU A 358 -14.10 -16.45 -16.36
N GLY A 359 -12.98 -17.03 -16.80
CA GLY A 359 -12.89 -18.45 -17.11
C GLY A 359 -13.07 -19.35 -15.88
N SER A 360 -12.57 -18.93 -14.72
CA SER A 360 -12.77 -19.65 -13.45
C SER A 360 -14.23 -19.58 -12.99
N ALA A 361 -14.84 -18.39 -13.06
CA ALA A 361 -16.24 -18.19 -12.72
C ALA A 361 -17.16 -18.96 -13.68
N LYS A 362 -16.89 -18.95 -14.99
CA LYS A 362 -17.66 -19.72 -15.97
C LYS A 362 -17.68 -21.20 -15.63
N ARG A 363 -16.51 -21.81 -15.40
CA ARG A 363 -16.42 -23.24 -15.01
C ARG A 363 -17.18 -23.54 -13.72
N LEU A 364 -17.07 -22.68 -12.72
CA LEU A 364 -17.77 -22.84 -11.44
C LEU A 364 -19.29 -22.72 -11.58
N LEU A 365 -19.77 -21.77 -12.38
CA LEU A 365 -21.19 -21.46 -12.50
C LEU A 365 -21.92 -22.33 -13.54
N ASP A 366 -21.18 -23.02 -14.39
CA ASP A 366 -21.69 -24.03 -15.33
C ASP A 366 -21.71 -25.44 -14.69
N ASP A 367 -21.02 -25.64 -13.55
CA ASP A 367 -20.99 -26.89 -12.81
C ASP A 367 -22.27 -27.07 -11.97
N PRO A 368 -23.12 -28.10 -12.26
CA PRO A 368 -24.34 -28.34 -11.50
C PRO A 368 -24.07 -28.70 -10.03
N GLU A 369 -22.89 -29.26 -9.71
CA GLU A 369 -22.52 -29.67 -8.36
C GLU A 369 -22.00 -28.49 -7.50
N ALA A 370 -21.79 -27.32 -8.09
CA ALA A 370 -21.33 -26.12 -7.36
C ALA A 370 -22.42 -25.53 -6.42
N GLY A 371 -23.67 -25.98 -6.56
CA GLY A 371 -24.77 -25.62 -5.67
C GLY A 371 -25.33 -24.20 -5.86
N PHE A 372 -25.02 -23.54 -6.98
CA PHE A 372 -25.61 -22.26 -7.34
C PHE A 372 -26.93 -22.46 -8.08
N SER A 373 -27.99 -21.75 -7.68
CA SER A 373 -29.20 -21.68 -8.49
C SER A 373 -28.93 -20.92 -9.80
N SER A 374 -29.72 -21.20 -10.84
CA SER A 374 -29.60 -20.51 -12.14
C SER A 374 -29.71 -18.98 -11.99
N GLU A 375 -30.62 -18.51 -11.13
CA GLU A 375 -30.78 -17.09 -10.81
C GLU A 375 -29.51 -16.49 -10.18
N ASN A 376 -28.96 -17.15 -9.15
CA ASN A 376 -27.76 -16.69 -8.46
C ASN A 376 -26.55 -16.67 -9.38
N ALA A 377 -26.39 -17.70 -10.20
CA ALA A 377 -25.34 -17.77 -11.21
C ALA A 377 -25.49 -16.65 -12.24
N GLY A 378 -26.72 -16.35 -12.69
CA GLY A 378 -27.02 -15.23 -13.57
C GLY A 378 -26.62 -13.87 -12.97
N GLN A 379 -26.96 -13.63 -11.70
CA GLN A 379 -26.60 -12.40 -11.00
C GLN A 379 -25.07 -12.23 -10.85
N ILE A 380 -24.35 -13.30 -10.53
CA ILE A 380 -22.88 -13.28 -10.45
C ILE A 380 -22.26 -12.97 -11.82
N ARG A 381 -22.73 -13.65 -12.89
CA ARG A 381 -22.26 -13.37 -14.27
C ARG A 381 -22.51 -11.92 -14.67
N ALA A 382 -23.69 -11.37 -14.33
CA ALA A 382 -24.03 -9.98 -14.62
C ALA A 382 -23.06 -8.99 -13.94
N ILE A 383 -22.70 -9.22 -12.68
CA ILE A 383 -21.71 -8.37 -11.97
C ILE A 383 -20.34 -8.47 -12.63
N LEU A 384 -19.86 -9.69 -12.90
CA LEU A 384 -18.55 -9.92 -13.51
C LEU A 384 -18.44 -9.23 -14.88
N ASN A 385 -19.45 -9.42 -15.74
CA ASN A 385 -19.48 -8.80 -17.06
C ASN A 385 -19.57 -7.28 -16.95
N THR A 386 -20.36 -6.74 -16.02
CA THR A 386 -20.47 -5.28 -15.83
C THR A 386 -19.12 -4.68 -15.41
N ARG A 387 -18.43 -5.29 -14.45
CA ARG A 387 -17.13 -4.79 -13.96
C ARG A 387 -16.01 -4.98 -14.97
N PHE A 388 -16.04 -6.06 -15.74
CA PHE A 388 -15.13 -6.26 -16.86
C PHE A 388 -15.31 -5.15 -17.91
N ARG A 389 -16.55 -4.92 -18.37
CA ARG A 389 -16.84 -3.86 -19.35
C ARG A 389 -16.42 -2.48 -18.84
N GLU A 390 -16.79 -2.13 -17.60
CA GLU A 390 -16.45 -0.84 -17.01
C GLU A 390 -14.93 -0.55 -17.01
N GLN A 391 -14.10 -1.58 -16.80
CA GLN A 391 -12.65 -1.41 -16.74
C GLN A 391 -11.94 -1.57 -18.08
N ILE A 392 -12.40 -2.52 -18.90
CA ILE A 392 -11.68 -3.00 -20.08
C ILE A 392 -12.26 -2.43 -21.37
N GLU A 393 -13.58 -2.32 -21.50
CA GLU A 393 -14.26 -1.87 -22.73
C GLU A 393 -14.66 -0.39 -22.69
N GLU A 394 -15.15 0.07 -21.53
CA GLU A 394 -15.64 1.44 -21.30
C GLU A 394 -14.60 2.29 -20.54
N GLY A 395 -13.39 1.75 -20.37
CA GLY A 395 -12.27 2.44 -19.73
C GLY A 395 -11.87 3.72 -20.49
N PRO A 396 -11.11 4.62 -19.85
CA PRO A 396 -10.64 5.85 -20.49
C PRO A 396 -9.57 5.61 -21.56
N SER A 397 -9.00 4.42 -21.63
CA SER A 397 -8.07 3.99 -22.67
C SER A 397 -8.11 2.47 -22.83
N ASP A 398 -7.74 1.99 -24.02
CA ASP A 398 -7.63 0.55 -24.34
C ASP A 398 -6.33 -0.09 -23.80
N CYS A 399 -5.64 0.58 -22.87
CA CYS A 399 -4.27 0.25 -22.45
C CYS A 399 -4.08 -1.22 -22.04
N TYR A 400 -5.05 -1.81 -21.34
CA TYR A 400 -4.97 -3.19 -20.86
C TYR A 400 -5.03 -4.21 -21.98
N ILE A 401 -5.91 -3.98 -22.97
CA ILE A 401 -6.02 -4.83 -24.15
C ILE A 401 -4.79 -4.63 -25.03
N SER A 402 -4.41 -3.38 -25.32
CA SER A 402 -3.25 -3.08 -26.15
C SER A 402 -1.97 -3.67 -25.57
N ALA A 403 -1.73 -3.50 -24.27
CA ALA A 403 -0.56 -4.09 -23.61
C ALA A 403 -0.56 -5.61 -23.70
N PHE A 404 -1.72 -6.25 -23.55
CA PHE A 404 -1.83 -7.71 -23.69
C PHE A 404 -1.47 -8.20 -25.10
N TYR A 405 -1.90 -7.50 -26.15
CA TYR A 405 -1.56 -7.85 -27.54
C TYR A 405 -0.09 -7.61 -27.88
N LEU A 406 0.54 -6.62 -27.24
CA LEU A 406 1.95 -6.28 -27.45
C LEU A 406 2.89 -7.11 -26.59
N ASP A 407 2.38 -7.90 -25.64
CA ASP A 407 3.19 -8.70 -24.74
C ASP A 407 3.72 -9.95 -25.46
N PRO A 408 5.04 -10.09 -25.68
CA PRO A 408 5.60 -11.26 -26.34
C PRO A 408 5.36 -12.56 -25.54
N ARG A 409 5.10 -12.47 -24.22
CA ARG A 409 4.74 -13.62 -23.38
C ARG A 409 3.38 -14.20 -23.80
N THR A 410 2.48 -13.38 -24.35
CA THR A 410 1.11 -13.78 -24.73
C THR A 410 1.03 -14.35 -26.15
N CYS A 411 2.00 -14.08 -27.01
CA CYS A 411 2.11 -14.71 -28.34
C CYS A 411 2.12 -16.24 -28.29
N PHE A 412 2.60 -16.86 -27.20
CA PHE A 412 2.51 -18.30 -26.99
C PHE A 412 1.11 -18.81 -26.62
N TYR A 413 0.23 -17.94 -26.09
CA TYR A 413 -1.15 -18.27 -25.71
C TYR A 413 -2.17 -18.03 -26.85
N HIS A 414 -1.76 -17.36 -27.94
CA HIS A 414 -2.62 -17.03 -29.07
C HIS A 414 -3.19 -18.27 -29.78
N CYS A 415 -2.57 -19.45 -29.61
CA CYS A 415 -3.14 -20.72 -30.09
C CYS A 415 -4.38 -21.20 -29.32
N TYR A 416 -4.70 -20.65 -28.15
CA TYR A 416 -5.84 -21.11 -27.31
C TYR A 416 -6.93 -20.06 -27.08
N ALA A 417 -6.62 -18.76 -27.14
CA ALA A 417 -7.59 -17.70 -26.79
C ALA A 417 -8.72 -17.48 -27.83
N ILE A 418 -8.50 -17.84 -29.10
CA ILE A 418 -9.49 -17.67 -30.19
C ILE A 418 -10.74 -18.56 -30.01
N LYS A 419 -10.76 -19.49 -29.04
CA LYS A 419 -11.92 -20.37 -28.78
C LYS A 419 -12.85 -19.91 -27.64
N ILE A 420 -12.61 -18.76 -27.02
CA ILE A 420 -13.38 -18.32 -25.82
C ILE A 420 -14.33 -17.13 -26.09
N CYS A 421 -14.30 -16.52 -27.28
CA CYS A 421 -15.31 -15.52 -27.68
C CYS A 421 -16.64 -16.17 -28.09
#